data_AF-A0A956YNN0-F1
#
_entry.id   AF-A0A956YNN0-F1
#
_cell.length_a   1.000
_cell.length_b   1.000
_cell.length_c   1.000
_cell.angle_alpha   90.00
_cell.angle_beta   90.00
_cell.angle_gamma   90.00
#
_symmetry.space_group_name_H-M   'P 1'
#
loop_
_entity.id
_entity.type
_entity.pdbx_description
1 polymer ?
#
loop_
_entity_poly.entity_id
_entity_poly.type
_entity_poly.pdbx_seq_one_letter_code
_entity_poly.pdbx_strand_id
1 'polypeptide(L)'
;YSAIKQGGQPLYKLARQGKTEVERPYRPVTIHELTLLSWEPPLLSLRIGCSSGTYIRSLGYELGEALGCGGHLSSLRRLAVGDFGLETAVPLDTLTPDNITNYLLPPETAVRHLPRLDLPETAAADILQGKPIPQESEPFAELVRAYGPNGEFLGVVAAEDDQWRARKMFPAIP
;
A
#
# COMPACT_ATOMS: atom_id res chain seq x y z
N TYR A 1 -20.61 3.55 -3.68
CA TYR A 1 -19.91 4.72 -3.11
C TYR A 1 -18.40 4.50 -3.11
N SER A 2 -17.67 5.08 -4.06
CA SER A 2 -16.21 4.94 -4.18
C SER A 2 -15.52 6.31 -4.28
N ALA A 3 -14.25 6.39 -3.87
CA ALA A 3 -13.40 7.56 -4.03
C ALA A 3 -12.70 7.61 -5.41
N ILE A 4 -12.94 6.60 -6.26
CA ILE A 4 -12.47 6.58 -7.65
C ILE A 4 -12.96 7.84 -8.35
N LYS A 5 -12.07 8.49 -9.11
CA LYS A 5 -12.37 9.67 -9.90
C LYS A 5 -12.65 9.26 -11.34
N GLN A 6 -13.67 9.86 -11.95
CA GLN A 6 -13.95 9.77 -13.38
C GLN A 6 -14.08 11.19 -13.91
N GLY A 7 -13.33 11.54 -14.96
CA GLY A 7 -13.28 12.92 -15.48
C GLY A 7 -12.84 13.97 -14.43
N GLY A 8 -11.98 13.60 -13.48
CA GLY A 8 -11.48 14.51 -12.44
C GLY A 8 -12.38 14.68 -11.21
N GLN A 9 -13.61 14.15 -11.20
CA GLN A 9 -14.52 14.23 -10.06
C GLN A 9 -14.67 12.89 -9.32
N PRO A 10 -14.67 12.87 -7.97
CA PRO A 10 -14.94 11.65 -7.20
C PRO A 10 -16.36 11.12 -7.42
N LEU A 11 -16.49 9.83 -7.71
CA LEU A 11 -17.76 9.17 -8.04
C LEU A 11 -18.85 9.28 -6.96
N TYR A 12 -18.47 9.41 -5.68
CA TYR A 12 -19.46 9.60 -4.61
C TYR A 12 -20.22 10.93 -4.73
N LYS A 13 -19.65 11.97 -5.36
CA LYS A 13 -20.34 13.25 -5.59
C LYS A 13 -21.43 13.10 -6.67
N LEU A 14 -21.14 12.36 -7.74
CA LEU A 14 -22.11 12.11 -8.83
C LEU A 14 -23.30 11.27 -8.36
N ALA A 15 -23.06 10.24 -7.55
CA ALA A 15 -24.12 9.41 -6.97
C ALA A 15 -25.06 10.19 -6.02
N ARG A 16 -24.55 11.21 -5.31
CA ARG A 16 -25.37 12.10 -4.46
C ARG A 16 -26.20 13.11 -5.25
N GLN A 17 -25.88 13.33 -6.52
CA GLN A 17 -26.61 14.23 -7.42
C GLN A 17 -27.67 13.50 -8.27
N GLY A 18 -28.03 12.26 -7.90
CA GLY A 18 -29.05 11.48 -8.61
C GLY A 18 -28.58 10.85 -9.93
N LYS A 19 -27.30 10.96 -10.28
CA LYS A 19 -26.71 10.23 -11.43
C LYS A 19 -26.30 8.83 -10.95
N THR A 20 -27.25 7.89 -11.02
CA THR A 20 -27.13 6.50 -10.54
C THR A 20 -26.33 5.60 -11.47
N GLU A 21 -26.30 5.90 -12.76
CA GLU A 21 -25.48 5.18 -13.74
C GLU A 21 -24.12 5.87 -13.87
N VAL A 22 -23.19 5.43 -13.06
CA VAL A 22 -21.79 5.60 -13.42
C VAL A 22 -21.20 4.22 -13.61
N GLU A 23 -20.91 3.89 -14.87
CA GLU A 23 -20.18 2.70 -15.27
C GLU A 23 -18.84 2.69 -14.53
N ARG A 24 -18.71 1.80 -13.54
CA ARG A 24 -17.47 1.63 -12.81
C ARG A 24 -16.65 0.62 -13.58
N PRO A 25 -15.44 0.95 -14.04
CA PRO A 25 -14.58 -0.04 -14.65
C PRO A 25 -14.38 -1.17 -13.63
N TYR A 26 -14.74 -2.39 -14.02
CA TYR A 26 -14.44 -3.58 -13.23
C TYR A 26 -12.93 -3.68 -13.12
N ARG A 27 -12.42 -3.67 -11.89
CA ARG A 27 -11.00 -3.91 -11.63
C ARG A 27 -10.91 -5.28 -10.98
N PRO A 28 -10.10 -6.20 -11.54
CA PRO A 28 -9.88 -7.48 -10.89
C PRO A 28 -9.29 -7.23 -9.50
N VAL A 29 -9.86 -7.89 -8.51
CA VAL A 29 -9.35 -7.95 -7.15
C VAL A 29 -9.14 -9.40 -6.78
N THR A 30 -8.20 -9.66 -5.88
CA THR A 30 -7.92 -11.00 -5.38
C THR A 30 -8.34 -11.09 -3.93
N ILE A 31 -9.14 -12.10 -3.58
CA ILE A 31 -9.38 -12.49 -2.19
C ILE A 31 -8.36 -13.57 -1.86
N HIS A 32 -7.36 -13.21 -1.05
CA HIS A 32 -6.30 -14.10 -0.60
C HIS A 32 -6.75 -15.00 0.55
N GLU A 33 -7.64 -14.51 1.40
CA GLU A 33 -8.21 -15.24 2.54
C GLU A 33 -9.65 -14.79 2.77
N LEU A 34 -10.54 -15.74 3.06
CA LEU A 34 -11.92 -15.48 3.46
C LEU A 34 -12.31 -16.45 4.58
N THR A 35 -12.31 -15.95 5.80
CA THR A 35 -12.53 -16.77 7.01
C THR A 35 -13.80 -16.31 7.72
N LEU A 36 -14.71 -17.24 7.97
CA LEU A 36 -15.89 -17.03 8.81
C LEU A 36 -15.47 -16.99 10.29
N LEU A 37 -15.71 -15.85 10.96
CA LEU A 37 -15.39 -15.69 12.38
C LEU A 37 -16.58 -16.02 13.28
N SER A 38 -17.77 -15.53 12.93
CA SER A 38 -19.00 -15.81 13.66
C SER A 38 -20.23 -15.68 12.77
N TRP A 39 -21.28 -16.41 13.14
CA TRP A 39 -22.59 -16.34 12.52
C TRP A 39 -23.65 -16.32 13.60
N GLU A 40 -24.24 -15.14 13.80
CA GLU A 40 -25.27 -14.85 14.79
C GLU A 40 -26.39 -14.09 14.08
N PRO A 41 -27.26 -14.79 13.32
CA PRO A 41 -28.26 -14.15 12.48
C PRO A 41 -29.00 -13.01 13.19
N PRO A 42 -29.11 -11.82 12.57
CA PRO A 42 -28.78 -11.52 11.18
C PRO A 42 -27.31 -11.08 10.94
N LEU A 43 -26.41 -11.27 11.91
CA LEU A 43 -25.03 -10.79 11.87
C LEU A 43 -24.05 -11.88 11.41
N LEU A 44 -23.18 -11.50 10.47
CA LEU A 44 -22.08 -12.29 9.94
C LEU A 44 -20.77 -11.54 10.16
N SER A 45 -19.77 -12.20 10.77
CA SER A 45 -18.43 -11.63 10.91
C SER A 45 -17.42 -12.41 10.07
N LEU A 46 -16.67 -11.69 9.23
CA LEU A 46 -15.66 -12.27 8.33
C LEU A 46 -14.30 -11.62 8.58
N ARG A 47 -13.23 -12.42 8.46
CA ARG A 47 -11.87 -11.94 8.25
C ARG A 47 -11.53 -12.12 6.77
N ILE A 48 -11.01 -11.05 6.17
CA ILE A 48 -10.77 -11.00 4.73
C ILE A 48 -9.35 -10.51 4.48
N GLY A 49 -8.55 -11.34 3.82
CA GLY A 49 -7.28 -10.95 3.20
C GLY A 49 -7.53 -10.66 1.72
N CYS A 50 -7.21 -9.48 1.23
CA CYS A 50 -7.53 -9.07 -0.14
C CYS A 50 -6.49 -8.14 -0.75
N SER A 51 -6.43 -8.10 -2.08
CA SER A 51 -5.58 -7.16 -2.82
C SER A 51 -6.05 -5.72 -2.61
N SER A 52 -5.18 -4.77 -2.98
CA SER A 52 -5.52 -3.35 -2.96
C SER A 52 -6.72 -3.05 -3.86
N GLY A 53 -7.51 -2.03 -3.50
CA GLY A 53 -8.69 -1.62 -4.26
C GLY A 53 -9.96 -2.44 -4.00
N THR A 54 -9.91 -3.47 -3.14
CA THR A 54 -11.09 -4.27 -2.79
C THR A 54 -12.12 -3.45 -2.01
N TYR A 55 -13.37 -3.45 -2.47
CA TYR A 55 -14.49 -2.80 -1.82
C TYR A 55 -15.24 -3.78 -0.92
N ILE A 56 -14.86 -3.87 0.36
CA ILE A 56 -15.52 -4.78 1.33
C ILE A 56 -17.03 -4.56 1.43
N ARG A 57 -17.51 -3.32 1.21
CA ARG A 57 -18.95 -3.03 1.14
C ARG A 57 -19.65 -3.69 -0.05
N SER A 58 -19.00 -3.72 -1.21
CA SER A 58 -19.54 -4.40 -2.40
C SER A 58 -19.56 -5.91 -2.16
N LEU A 59 -18.49 -6.46 -1.59
CA LEU A 59 -18.44 -7.87 -1.21
C LEU A 59 -19.55 -8.26 -0.23
N GLY A 60 -19.82 -7.44 0.80
CA GLY A 60 -20.93 -7.69 1.72
C GLY A 60 -22.31 -7.64 1.06
N TYR A 61 -22.49 -6.77 0.06
CA TYR A 61 -23.71 -6.72 -0.75
C TYR A 61 -23.85 -7.97 -1.61
N GLU A 62 -22.81 -8.33 -2.37
CA GLU A 62 -22.77 -9.49 -3.25
C GLU A 62 -22.98 -10.81 -2.49
N LEU A 63 -22.40 -10.94 -1.28
CA LEU A 63 -22.65 -12.08 -0.40
C LEU A 63 -24.12 -12.16 0.03
N GLY A 64 -24.72 -11.03 0.38
CA GLY A 64 -26.12 -10.97 0.76
C GLY A 64 -27.08 -11.30 -0.39
N GLU A 65 -26.77 -10.83 -1.60
CA GLU A 65 -27.49 -11.20 -2.83
C GLU A 65 -27.38 -12.70 -3.10
N ALA A 66 -26.17 -13.27 -2.99
CA ALA A 66 -25.94 -14.70 -3.16
C ALA A 66 -26.69 -15.56 -2.11
N LEU A 67 -26.90 -15.04 -0.90
CA LEU A 67 -27.69 -15.68 0.15
C LEU A 67 -29.21 -15.44 0.01
N GLY A 68 -29.64 -14.56 -0.91
CA GLY A 68 -31.05 -14.27 -1.18
C GLY A 68 -31.77 -13.42 -0.13
N CYS A 69 -31.06 -12.89 0.87
CA CYS A 69 -31.63 -12.03 1.91
C CYS A 69 -31.16 -10.58 1.85
N GLY A 70 -30.20 -10.28 0.96
CA GLY A 70 -29.49 -9.02 0.94
C GLY A 70 -28.47 -8.92 2.08
N GLY A 71 -27.56 -7.95 1.97
CA GLY A 71 -26.47 -7.77 2.92
C GLY A 71 -25.89 -6.38 2.82
N HIS A 72 -25.46 -5.83 3.95
CA HIS A 72 -24.72 -4.58 3.98
C HIS A 72 -23.71 -4.61 5.12
N LEU A 73 -22.67 -3.81 4.98
CA LEU A 73 -21.61 -3.71 5.98
C LEU A 73 -22.09 -2.88 7.17
N SER A 74 -22.19 -3.50 8.34
CA SER A 74 -22.56 -2.84 9.60
C SER A 74 -21.33 -2.29 10.34
N SER A 75 -20.19 -2.99 10.28
CA SER A 75 -18.93 -2.56 10.88
C SER A 75 -17.74 -2.99 10.02
N LEU A 76 -16.63 -2.25 10.10
CA LEU A 76 -15.40 -2.57 9.40
C LEU A 76 -14.20 -2.13 10.23
N ARG A 77 -13.26 -3.04 10.44
CA ARG A 77 -11.96 -2.73 11.02
C ARG A 77 -10.87 -3.28 10.11
N ARG A 78 -9.98 -2.41 9.64
CA ARG A 78 -8.79 -2.83 8.90
C ARG A 78 -7.73 -3.29 9.91
N LEU A 79 -7.32 -4.55 9.81
CA LEU A 79 -6.37 -5.16 10.76
C LEU A 79 -4.91 -4.97 10.34
N ALA A 80 -4.64 -4.82 9.04
CA ALA A 80 -3.29 -4.59 8.53
C ALA A 80 -3.32 -3.93 7.14
N VAL A 81 -2.18 -3.38 6.73
CA VAL A 81 -1.85 -2.97 5.35
C VAL A 81 -0.44 -3.47 5.05
N GLY A 82 -0.31 -4.52 4.24
CA GLY A 82 1.00 -5.18 4.07
C GLY A 82 1.57 -5.59 5.43
N ASP A 83 2.81 -5.19 5.70
CA ASP A 83 3.52 -5.49 6.95
C ASP A 83 3.11 -4.58 8.13
N PHE A 84 2.22 -3.60 7.91
CA PHE A 84 1.78 -2.66 8.94
C PHE A 84 0.48 -3.14 9.61
N GLY A 85 0.61 -3.78 10.77
CA GLY A 85 -0.52 -4.28 11.56
C GLY A 85 -1.03 -3.29 12.62
N LEU A 86 -2.05 -3.73 13.38
CA LEU A 86 -2.64 -2.96 14.47
C LEU A 86 -1.74 -2.87 15.70
N GLU A 87 -0.85 -3.84 15.89
CA GLU A 87 0.10 -3.92 16.99
C GLU A 87 1.12 -2.77 17.00
N THR A 88 1.41 -2.20 15.83
CA THR A 88 2.25 -1.01 15.68
C THR A 88 1.43 0.26 15.42
N ALA A 89 0.10 0.18 15.41
CA ALA A 89 -0.75 1.33 15.14
C ALA A 89 -0.87 2.23 16.37
N VAL A 90 -0.75 3.54 16.16
CA VAL A 90 -0.83 4.53 17.23
C VAL A 90 -2.21 5.19 17.21
N PRO A 91 -2.96 5.18 18.33
CA PRO A 91 -4.24 5.87 18.44
C PRO A 91 -4.07 7.38 18.22
N LEU A 92 -4.94 7.98 17.38
CA LEU A 92 -4.82 9.38 16.97
C LEU A 92 -4.88 10.35 18.15
N ASP A 93 -5.67 10.04 19.17
CA ASP A 93 -5.83 10.82 20.40
C ASP A 93 -4.58 10.84 21.30
N THR A 94 -3.63 9.94 21.07
CA THR A 94 -2.33 9.94 21.77
C THR A 94 -1.26 10.79 21.09
N LEU A 95 -1.54 11.25 19.86
CA LEU A 95 -0.60 12.02 19.05
C LEU A 95 -0.71 13.53 19.35
N THR A 96 0.45 14.16 19.55
CA THR A 96 0.61 15.61 19.69
C THR A 96 1.66 16.10 18.70
N PRO A 97 1.67 17.40 18.36
CA PRO A 97 2.74 17.97 17.54
C PRO A 97 4.15 17.69 18.07
N ASP A 98 4.29 17.57 19.39
CA ASP A 98 5.59 17.37 20.05
C ASP A 98 6.06 15.91 20.04
N ASN A 99 5.13 14.94 19.96
CA ASN A 99 5.46 13.51 20.04
C ASN A 99 5.36 12.77 18.70
N ILE A 100 4.73 13.37 17.68
CA ILE A 100 4.42 12.67 16.42
C ILE A 100 5.66 12.11 15.73
N THR A 101 6.80 12.80 15.84
CA THR A 101 8.08 12.38 15.25
C THR A 101 8.62 11.11 15.87
N ASN A 102 8.29 10.80 17.13
CA ASN A 102 8.71 9.58 17.82
C ASN A 102 8.03 8.32 17.27
N TYR A 103 6.92 8.49 16.54
CA TYR A 103 6.15 7.40 15.95
C TYR A 103 6.41 7.23 14.45
N LEU A 104 7.26 8.08 13.85
CA LEU A 104 7.62 7.96 12.45
C LEU A 104 8.56 6.76 12.27
N LEU A 105 8.22 5.91 11.31
CA LEU A 105 9.07 4.79 10.91
C LEU A 105 10.08 5.26 9.85
N PRO A 106 11.28 4.66 9.80
CA PRO A 106 12.23 4.90 8.72
C PRO A 106 11.60 4.62 7.34
N PRO A 107 11.86 5.45 6.31
CA PRO A 107 11.20 5.37 5.01
C PRO A 107 11.38 4.01 4.31
N GLU A 108 12.51 3.33 4.50
CA GLU A 108 12.80 2.00 3.97
C GLU A 108 11.83 0.94 4.48
N THR A 109 11.14 1.19 5.60
CA THR A 109 10.14 0.27 6.14
C THR A 109 9.00 0.06 5.16
N ALA A 110 8.62 1.10 4.39
CA ALA A 110 7.56 1.00 3.38
C ALA A 110 7.91 0.10 2.19
N VAL A 111 9.20 -0.15 1.96
CA VAL A 111 9.73 -0.91 0.82
C VAL A 111 10.55 -2.12 1.25
N ARG A 112 10.36 -2.60 2.49
CA ARG A 112 11.12 -3.70 3.09
C ARG A 112 11.04 -5.01 2.29
N HIS A 113 9.94 -5.23 1.57
CA HIS A 113 9.74 -6.37 0.68
C HIS A 113 10.67 -6.37 -0.55
N LEU A 114 11.28 -5.23 -0.90
CA LEU A 114 12.27 -5.16 -1.97
C LEU A 114 13.64 -5.68 -1.50
N PRO A 115 14.42 -6.31 -2.39
CA PRO A 115 15.79 -6.71 -2.10
C PRO A 115 16.69 -5.54 -1.69
N ARG A 116 17.75 -5.83 -0.94
CA ARG A 116 18.77 -4.86 -0.52
C ARG A 116 19.94 -4.90 -1.49
N LEU A 117 20.43 -3.73 -1.88
CA LEU A 117 21.65 -3.52 -2.66
C LEU A 117 22.57 -2.56 -1.88
N ASP A 118 23.72 -3.05 -1.47
CA ASP A 118 24.76 -2.26 -0.80
C ASP A 118 25.72 -1.68 -1.84
N LEU A 119 25.91 -0.36 -1.83
CA LEU A 119 26.71 0.34 -2.82
C LEU A 119 28.04 0.81 -2.21
N PRO A 120 29.16 0.63 -2.93
CA PRO A 120 30.41 1.28 -2.56
C PRO A 120 30.28 2.79 -2.66
N GLU A 121 31.17 3.52 -2.00
CA GLU A 121 31.13 4.99 -1.90
C GLU A 121 30.99 5.70 -3.25
N THR A 122 31.74 5.24 -4.27
CA THR A 122 31.70 5.82 -5.62
C THR A 122 30.33 5.63 -6.28
N ALA A 123 29.79 4.41 -6.25
CA ALA A 123 28.49 4.10 -6.83
C ALA A 123 27.33 4.78 -6.07
N ALA A 124 27.44 4.88 -4.74
CA ALA A 124 26.50 5.62 -3.91
C ALA A 124 26.47 7.12 -4.27
N ALA A 125 27.64 7.74 -4.45
CA ALA A 125 27.73 9.13 -4.87
C ALA A 125 27.14 9.35 -6.27
N ASP A 126 27.44 8.46 -7.22
CA ASP A 126 26.95 8.53 -8.59
C ASP A 126 25.43 8.39 -8.66
N ILE A 127 24.84 7.40 -7.96
CA ILE A 127 23.39 7.20 -7.96
C ILE A 127 22.63 8.35 -7.28
N LEU A 128 23.18 8.94 -6.21
CA LEU A 128 22.59 10.12 -5.55
C LEU A 128 22.60 11.35 -6.46
N GLN A 129 23.53 11.42 -7.41
CA GLN A 129 23.59 12.44 -8.46
C GLN A 129 22.77 12.06 -9.70
N GLY A 130 22.07 10.92 -9.68
CA GLY A 130 21.23 10.44 -10.77
C GLY A 130 22.02 9.79 -11.92
N LYS A 131 23.32 9.53 -11.76
CA LYS A 131 24.09 8.78 -12.74
C LYS A 131 23.77 7.29 -12.62
N PRO A 132 23.52 6.59 -13.73
CA PRO A 132 23.32 5.15 -13.70
C PRO A 132 24.61 4.44 -13.29
N ILE A 133 24.47 3.34 -12.55
CA ILE A 133 25.60 2.46 -12.19
C ILE A 133 25.37 1.07 -12.80
N PRO A 134 26.41 0.33 -13.21
CA PRO A 134 26.24 -1.00 -13.79
C PRO A 134 25.59 -2.00 -12.81
N GLN A 135 24.75 -2.91 -13.32
CA GLN A 135 24.19 -4.03 -12.57
C GLN A 135 25.13 -5.25 -12.71
N GLU A 136 26.26 -5.23 -12.01
CA GLU A 136 27.30 -6.27 -12.15
C GLU A 136 27.02 -7.52 -11.29
N SER A 137 26.18 -7.39 -10.27
CA SER A 137 25.90 -8.45 -9.30
C SER A 137 24.44 -8.51 -8.88
N GLU A 138 24.10 -9.59 -8.18
CA GLU A 138 22.85 -9.70 -7.45
C GLU A 138 22.60 -8.48 -6.53
N PRO A 139 21.33 -8.13 -6.28
CA PRO A 139 20.11 -8.84 -6.70
C PRO A 139 19.64 -8.54 -8.13
N PHE A 140 19.15 -9.56 -8.86
CA PHE A 140 18.46 -9.38 -10.15
C PHE A 140 16.96 -9.16 -9.92
N ALA A 141 16.58 -7.91 -9.65
CA ALA A 141 15.19 -7.51 -9.45
C ALA A 141 14.88 -6.19 -10.15
N GLU A 142 13.62 -5.96 -10.50
CA GLU A 142 13.19 -4.71 -11.16
C GLU A 142 13.43 -3.49 -10.26
N LEU A 143 13.20 -3.63 -8.95
CA LEU A 143 13.37 -2.57 -7.96
C LEU A 143 14.12 -3.09 -6.75
N VAL A 144 15.05 -2.30 -6.24
CA VAL A 144 15.85 -2.64 -5.04
C VAL A 144 16.02 -1.42 -4.14
N ARG A 145 16.24 -1.69 -2.85
CA ARG A 145 16.62 -0.68 -1.86
C ARG A 145 18.13 -0.49 -1.89
N ALA A 146 18.60 0.69 -2.28
CA ALA A 146 20.00 1.06 -2.28
C ALA A 146 20.42 1.56 -0.90
N TYR A 147 21.56 1.07 -0.42
CA TYR A 147 22.20 1.47 0.83
C TYR A 147 23.63 1.95 0.57
N GLY A 148 24.09 2.93 1.34
CA GLY A 148 25.45 3.47 1.24
C GLY A 148 26.45 2.67 2.09
N PRO A 149 27.73 3.07 2.05
CA PRO A 149 28.82 2.35 2.72
C PRO A 149 28.69 2.33 4.25
N ASN A 150 27.95 3.26 4.86
CA ASN A 150 27.70 3.29 6.30
C ASN A 150 26.40 2.58 6.68
N GLY A 151 25.75 1.89 5.73
CA GLY A 151 24.48 1.19 5.94
C GLY A 151 23.27 2.10 5.97
N GLU A 152 23.41 3.37 5.60
CA GLU A 152 22.31 4.32 5.46
C GLU A 152 21.45 4.01 4.23
N PHE A 153 20.14 4.15 4.37
CA PHE A 153 19.22 3.97 3.24
C PHE A 153 19.30 5.18 2.30
N LEU A 154 19.66 4.93 1.04
CA LEU A 154 19.79 5.97 0.02
C LEU A 154 18.50 6.14 -0.78
N GLY A 155 17.75 5.06 -0.98
CA GLY A 155 16.50 5.09 -1.74
C GLY A 155 16.19 3.82 -2.51
N VAL A 156 15.32 3.96 -3.50
CA VAL A 156 14.93 2.88 -4.41
C VAL A 156 15.53 3.16 -5.78
N VAL A 157 16.16 2.13 -6.35
CA VAL A 157 16.70 2.15 -7.72
C VAL A 157 16.02 1.07 -8.56
N ALA A 158 15.95 1.30 -9.86
CA ALA A 158 15.33 0.40 -10.83
C ALA A 158 16.37 -0.18 -11.79
N ALA A 159 16.20 -1.44 -12.18
CA ALA A 159 17.01 -2.06 -13.23
C ALA A 159 16.48 -1.65 -14.61
N GLU A 160 17.31 -0.98 -15.40
CA GLU A 160 17.02 -0.52 -16.76
C GLU A 160 18.29 -0.67 -17.62
N ASP A 161 18.21 -1.40 -18.73
CA ASP A 161 19.33 -1.61 -19.68
C ASP A 161 20.64 -2.07 -19.00
N ASP A 162 20.56 -3.09 -18.13
CA ASP A 162 21.67 -3.63 -17.32
C ASP A 162 22.34 -2.59 -16.40
N GLN A 163 21.61 -1.53 -16.04
CA GLN A 163 22.04 -0.48 -15.13
C GLN A 163 21.02 -0.24 -14.02
N TRP A 164 21.50 0.09 -12.83
CA TRP A 164 20.68 0.66 -11.77
C TRP A 164 20.50 2.16 -12.00
N ARG A 165 19.24 2.61 -12.00
CA ARG A 165 18.86 4.03 -12.10
C ARG A 165 18.10 4.48 -10.88
N ALA A 166 18.38 5.72 -10.45
CA ALA A 166 17.66 6.35 -9.36
C ALA A 166 16.16 6.46 -9.66
N ARG A 167 15.32 5.82 -8.84
CA ARG A 167 13.85 5.91 -8.96
C ARG A 167 13.29 6.88 -7.92
N LYS A 168 13.71 6.74 -6.66
CA LYS A 168 13.35 7.64 -5.57
C LYS A 168 14.46 7.64 -4.53
N MET A 169 15.16 8.77 -4.41
CA MET A 169 16.26 8.93 -3.45
C MET A 169 15.83 9.72 -2.22
N PHE A 170 16.43 9.37 -1.09
CA PHE A 170 16.28 9.99 0.23
C PHE A 170 17.68 10.39 0.71
N PRO A 171 18.27 11.44 0.15
CA PRO A 171 19.59 11.89 0.58
C PRO A 171 19.55 12.22 2.08
N ALA A 172 20.67 12.00 2.77
CA ALA A 172 20.83 12.46 4.13
C ALA A 172 20.47 13.95 4.21
N ILE A 173 19.60 14.30 5.14
CA ILE A 173 19.30 15.70 5.44
C ILE A 173 20.56 16.23 6.15
N PRO A 174 21.25 17.26 5.60
CA PRO A 174 22.47 17.81 6.17
C PRO A 174 22.24 18.43 7.56
#